data_AF-A0A2N2ZC96-F1
#
_entry.id   AF-A0A2N2ZC96-F1
#
_cell.length_a   1.000
_cell.length_b   1.000
_cell.length_c   1.000
_cell.angle_alpha   90.00
_cell.angle_beta   90.00
_cell.angle_gamma   90.00
#
_symmetry.space_group_name_H-M   'P 1'
#
loop_
_entity.id
_entity.type
_entity.pdbx_description
1 polymer ?
#
loop_
_entity_poly.entity_id
_entity_poly.type
_entity_poly.pdbx_seq_one_letter_code
_entity_poly.pdbx_strand_id
1 'polypeptide(L)'
;MFEQILDADSKILIYLNNLGTSMFDWFWMVCTNEVTWIPLFVFIVLSVYRRFSAELALKILMYALLLLAANLLLTEIVKEAVGRIRPNNDRAMIH
;
A
#
# COMPACT_ATOMS: atom_id res chain seq x y z
N MET A 1 22.55 15.31 -6.31
CA MET A 1 21.19 15.08 -6.84
C MET A 1 20.44 14.06 -5.99
N PHE A 2 20.92 12.82 -5.82
CA PHE A 2 20.26 11.85 -4.92
C PHE A 2 20.13 12.35 -3.47
N GLU A 3 21.17 13.00 -2.92
CA GLU A 3 21.07 13.59 -1.58
C GLU A 3 20.02 14.70 -1.47
N GLN A 4 19.82 15.50 -2.52
CA GLN A 4 18.78 16.54 -2.53
C GLN A 4 17.37 15.92 -2.57
N ILE A 5 17.21 14.79 -3.26
CA ILE A 5 15.95 14.03 -3.28
C ILE A 5 15.68 13.42 -1.91
N LEU A 6 16.69 12.86 -1.26
CA LEU A 6 16.57 12.30 0.09
C LEU A 6 16.21 13.38 1.13
N ASP A 7 16.89 14.53 1.08
CA ASP A 7 16.60 15.66 1.96
C ASP A 7 15.18 16.21 1.73
N ALA A 8 14.74 16.29 0.47
CA ALA A 8 13.37 16.68 0.14
C ALA A 8 12.33 15.66 0.65
N ASP A 9 12.57 14.36 0.47
CA ASP A 9 11.70 13.27 0.97
C ASP A 9 11.51 13.38 2.50
N SER A 10 12.60 13.53 3.25
CA SER A 10 12.57 13.70 4.71
C SER A 10 11.82 14.96 5.14
N LYS A 11 12.07 16.11 4.50
CA LYS A 11 11.39 17.37 4.83
C LYS A 11 9.89 17.31 4.57
N ILE A 12 9.48 16.71 3.44
CA ILE A 12 8.07 16.53 3.11
C ILE A 12 7.41 15.60 4.14
N LEU A 13 8.07 14.50 4.51
CA LEU A 13 7.55 13.57 5.52
C LEU A 13 7.32 14.26 6.87
N ILE A 14 8.30 15.02 7.37
CA ILE A 14 8.19 15.76 8.64
C ILE A 14 7.08 16.81 8.55
N TYR A 15 7.02 17.56 7.45
CA TYR A 15 5.98 18.54 7.21
C TYR A 15 4.58 17.90 7.27
N LEU A 16 4.37 16.78 6.58
CA LEU A 16 3.08 16.07 6.58
C LEU A 16 2.72 15.50 7.95
N ASN A 17 3.67 14.93 8.70
CA ASN A 17 3.42 14.42 10.05
C ASN A 17 3.00 15.53 11.02
N ASN A 18 3.59 16.72 10.91
CA ASN A 18 3.23 17.88 11.74
C ASN A 18 1.88 18.51 11.40
N LEU A 19 1.27 18.18 10.24
CA LEU A 19 -0.10 18.58 9.92
C LEU A 19 -1.16 17.67 10.55
N GLY A 20 -0.74 16.52 11.12
CA GLY A 20 -1.63 15.56 11.75
C GLY A 20 -2.27 16.12 13.03
N THR A 21 -3.54 15.77 13.23
CA THR A 21 -4.24 15.98 14.51
C THR A 21 -4.80 14.64 14.97
N SER A 22 -4.85 14.41 16.28
CA SER A 22 -5.37 13.14 16.86
C SER A 22 -6.82 12.82 16.48
N MET A 23 -7.57 13.81 15.99
CA MET A 23 -8.91 13.63 15.42
C MET A 23 -8.93 12.70 14.20
N PHE A 24 -7.85 12.66 13.41
CA PHE A 24 -7.78 11.88 12.16
C PHE A 24 -7.08 10.53 12.33
N ASP A 25 -6.56 10.21 13.51
CA ASP A 25 -5.84 8.94 13.73
C ASP A 25 -6.73 7.73 13.43
N TRP A 26 -7.98 7.76 13.89
CA TRP A 26 -8.93 6.68 13.60
C TRP A 26 -9.22 6.55 12.11
N PHE A 27 -9.30 7.68 11.39
CA PHE A 27 -9.54 7.68 9.94
C PHE A 27 -8.38 6.99 9.23
N TRP A 28 -7.14 7.38 9.53
CA TRP A 28 -5.96 6.77 8.94
C TRP A 28 -5.85 5.29 9.28
N MET A 29 -6.08 4.90 10.55
CA MET A 29 -6.08 3.50 10.97
C MET A 29 -7.10 2.65 10.20
N VAL A 30 -8.31 3.16 10.00
CA VAL A 30 -9.36 2.46 9.23
C VAL A 30 -8.96 2.33 7.76
N CYS A 31 -8.44 3.41 7.16
CA CYS A 31 -8.04 3.42 5.76
C CYS A 31 -6.84 2.51 5.46
N THR A 32 -5.86 2.44 6.36
CA THR A 32 -4.64 1.62 6.16
C THR A 32 -4.82 0.17 6.56
N ASN A 33 -5.84 -0.16 7.36
CA ASN A 33 -6.11 -1.53 7.77
C ASN A 33 -6.68 -2.36 6.61
N GLU A 34 -6.01 -3.46 6.29
CA GLU A 34 -6.35 -4.37 5.20
C GLU A 34 -7.72 -5.04 5.35
N VAL A 35 -8.16 -5.28 6.60
CA VAL A 35 -9.44 -5.94 6.91
C VAL A 35 -10.62 -5.06 6.53
N THR A 36 -10.48 -3.73 6.66
CA THR A 36 -11.51 -2.75 6.28
C THR A 36 -11.93 -2.91 4.82
N TRP A 37 -11.02 -3.36 3.95
CA TRP A 37 -11.25 -3.45 2.51
C TRP A 37 -11.86 -4.79 2.05
N ILE A 38 -12.00 -5.78 2.94
CA ILE A 38 -12.62 -7.08 2.62
C ILE A 38 -14.01 -6.93 1.97
N PRO A 39 -14.94 -6.10 2.49
CA PRO A 39 -16.25 -5.92 1.88
C PRO A 39 -16.17 -5.41 0.44
N LEU A 40 -15.23 -4.51 0.14
CA LEU A 40 -15.02 -4.00 -1.22
C LEU A 40 -14.52 -5.10 -2.15
N PHE A 41 -13.55 -5.91 -1.72
CA PHE A 41 -13.04 -7.02 -2.53
C PHE A 41 -14.13 -8.07 -2.80
N VAL A 42 -14.93 -8.41 -1.80
CA VAL A 42 -16.11 -9.30 -1.98
C VAL A 42 -17.08 -8.69 -2.99
N PHE A 43 -17.39 -7.40 -2.87
CA PHE A 43 -18.27 -6.71 -3.82
C PHE A 43 -17.73 -6.76 -5.25
N ILE A 44 -16.43 -6.56 -5.46
CA ILE A 44 -15.80 -6.64 -6.78
C ILE A 44 -15.90 -8.07 -7.34
N VAL A 45 -15.54 -9.09 -6.55
CA VAL A 45 -15.62 -10.50 -6.97
C VAL A 45 -17.04 -10.86 -7.37
N LEU A 46 -18.03 -10.52 -6.55
CA LEU A 46 -19.45 -10.75 -6.85
C LEU A 46 -19.89 -9.99 -8.12
N SER A 47 -19.44 -8.75 -8.31
CA SER A 47 -19.75 -7.96 -9.49
C SER A 47 -19.19 -8.58 -10.77
N VAL A 48 -17.97 -9.14 -10.71
CA VAL A 48 -17.35 -9.86 -11.83
C VAL A 48 -18.17 -11.10 -12.20
N TYR A 49 -18.54 -11.93 -11.21
CA TYR A 49 -19.39 -13.11 -11.45
C TYR A 49 -20.78 -12.77 -11.97
N ARG A 50 -21.36 -11.63 -11.56
CA ARG A 50 -22.68 -11.19 -12.04
C ARG A 50 -22.64 -10.63 -13.47
N ARG A 51 -21.50 -10.08 -13.91
CA ARG A 51 -21.40 -9.35 -15.18
C ARG A 51 -20.85 -10.18 -16.33
N PHE A 52 -20.02 -11.19 -16.05
CA PHE A 52 -19.37 -12.01 -17.06
C PHE A 52 -19.82 -13.47 -16.98
N SER A 53 -19.58 -14.25 -18.04
CA SER A 53 -19.75 -15.71 -17.98
C SER A 53 -18.80 -16.30 -16.94
N ALA A 54 -19.19 -17.41 -16.31
CA ALA A 54 -18.39 -18.03 -15.25
C ALA A 54 -16.95 -18.34 -15.67
N GLU A 55 -16.75 -18.77 -16.93
CA GLU A 55 -15.41 -19.03 -17.49
C GLU A 55 -14.57 -17.75 -17.58
N LEU A 56 -15.15 -16.65 -18.07
CA LEU A 56 -14.46 -15.38 -18.20
C LEU A 56 -14.20 -14.73 -16.83
N ALA A 57 -15.16 -14.81 -15.91
CA ALA A 57 -15.01 -14.38 -14.53
C ALA A 57 -13.85 -15.11 -13.84
N LEU A 58 -13.76 -16.44 -14.00
CA LEU A 58 -12.66 -17.23 -13.45
C LEU A 58 -11.31 -16.81 -14.04
N LYS A 59 -11.23 -16.60 -15.36
CA LYS A 59 -10.00 -16.10 -16.01
C LYS A 59 -9.59 -14.73 -15.46
N ILE A 60 -10.53 -13.81 -15.29
CA ILE A 60 -10.27 -12.47 -14.73
C ILE A 60 -9.71 -12.60 -13.31
N LEU A 61 -10.34 -13.40 -12.45
CA LEU A 61 -9.87 -13.61 -11.07
C LEU A 61 -8.50 -14.29 -11.02
N MET A 62 -8.26 -15.26 -11.90
CA MET A 62 -6.96 -15.92 -12.02
C MET A 62 -5.86 -14.93 -12.39
N TYR A 63 -6.08 -14.07 -13.39
CA TYR A 63 -5.10 -13.04 -13.77
C TYR A 63 -4.89 -12.00 -12.66
N ALA A 64 -5.94 -11.61 -11.95
CA ALA A 64 -5.83 -10.71 -10.81
C ALA A 64 -4.95 -11.31 -9.69
N LEU A 65 -5.15 -12.59 -9.36
CA LEU A 65 -4.33 -13.30 -8.39
C LEU A 65 -2.88 -13.47 -8.85
N LEU A 66 -2.66 -13.74 -10.14
CA LEU A 66 -1.31 -13.83 -10.72
C LEU A 66 -0.57 -12.50 -10.61
N LEU A 67 -1.24 -11.38 -10.93
CA LEU A 67 -0.68 -10.04 -10.80
C LEU A 67 -0.42 -9.68 -9.34
N LEU A 68 -1.30 -10.07 -8.42
CA LEU A 68 -1.09 -9.89 -6.99
C LEU A 68 0.18 -10.64 -6.54
N ALA A 69 0.31 -11.93 -6.89
CA ALA A 69 1.47 -12.74 -6.55
C ALA A 69 2.77 -12.15 -7.13
N ALA A 70 2.75 -11.74 -8.40
CA ALA A 70 3.89 -11.10 -9.04
C ALA A 70 4.31 -9.81 -8.32
N ASN A 71 3.35 -8.95 -7.95
CA ASN A 71 3.62 -7.73 -7.19
C ASN A 71 4.20 -8.03 -5.80
N LEU A 72 3.68 -9.02 -5.09
CA LEU A 72 4.20 -9.42 -3.78
C LEU A 72 5.64 -9.90 -3.87
N LEU A 73 5.94 -10.78 -4.84
CA LEU A 73 7.30 -11.28 -5.07
C LEU A 73 8.26 -10.15 -5.43
N LEU A 74 7.90 -9.30 -6.39
CA LEU A 74 8.74 -8.17 -6.80
C LEU A 74 8.97 -7.18 -5.65
N THR A 75 7.93 -6.90 -4.87
CA THR A 75 8.03 -6.00 -3.71
C THR A 75 9.02 -6.55 -2.68
N GLU A 76 8.97 -7.85 -2.40
CA GLU A 76 9.88 -8.45 -1.43
C GLU A 76 11.33 -8.47 -1.94
N ILE A 77 11.53 -8.82 -3.21
CA ILE A 77 12.85 -8.75 -3.85
C ILE A 77 13.44 -7.35 -3.75
N VAL A 78 12.65 -6.32 -4.06
CA VAL A 78 13.13 -4.93 -4.00
C VAL A 78 13.41 -4.50 -2.55
N LYS A 79 12.56 -4.89 -1.58
CA LYS A 79 12.79 -4.57 -0.17
C LYS A 79 14.11 -5.15 0.33
N GLU A 80 14.38 -6.43 0.03
CA GLU A 80 15.61 -7.10 0.44
C GLU A 80 16.84 -6.53 -0.30
N ALA A 81 16.71 -6.27 -1.61
CA ALA A 81 17.82 -5.75 -2.42
C ALA A 81 18.22 -4.31 -2.03
N VAL A 82 17.26 -3.45 -1.69
CA VAL A 82 17.52 -2.05 -1.35
C VAL A 82 17.82 -1.86 0.14
N GLY A 83 17.17 -2.62 1.03
CA GLY A 83 17.44 -2.59 2.46
C GLY A 83 17.21 -1.24 3.16
N ARG A 84 16.34 -0.37 2.61
CA ARG A 84 16.09 0.98 3.15
C ARG A 84 15.44 0.91 4.54
N ILE A 85 16.01 1.62 5.51
CA ILE A 85 15.46 1.77 6.87
C ILE A 85 14.16 2.59 6.82
N ARG A 86 13.17 2.22 7.63
CA ARG A 86 11.93 2.99 7.75
C ARG A 86 12.17 4.29 8.52
N PRO A 87 11.51 5.41 8.16
CA PRO A 87 11.70 6.69 8.85
C PRO A 87 11.49 6.64 10.37
N ASN A 88 10.57 5.81 10.86
CA ASN A 88 10.33 5.65 12.30
C ASN A 88 11.48 4.97 13.07
N ASN A 89 12.39 4.30 12.36
CA ASN A 89 13.56 3.63 12.93
C ASN A 89 14.85 4.43 12.67
N ASP A 90 14.76 5.54 11.94
CA ASP A 90 15.91 6.39 11.64
C ASP A 90 16.07 7.48 12.70
N ARG A 91 17.18 7.43 13.45
CA ARG A 91 17.49 8.41 14.50
C ARG A 91 17.64 9.83 13.97
N ALA A 92 18.01 10.00 12.71
CA ALA A 92 18.13 11.32 12.09
C ALA A 92 16.76 11.99 11.82
N MET A 93 15.66 11.23 11.87
CA MET A 93 14.30 11.71 11.59
C MET A 93 13.41 11.78 12.83
N ILE A 94 13.88 11.32 14.00
CA ILE A 94 13.17 11.41 15.27
C ILE A 94 13.59 12.72 15.94
N HIS A 95 12.79 13.78 15.74
CA HIS A 95 12.96 15.09 16.36
C HIS A 95 11.71 15.48 17.15
#